data_AF-A0A0C2VDR0-F1
#
_entry.id   AF-A0A0C2VDR0-F1
#
_cell.length_a   1.000
_cell.length_b   1.000
_cell.length_c   1.000
_cell.angle_alpha   90.00
_cell.angle_beta   90.00
_cell.angle_gamma   90.00
#
_symmetry.space_group_name_H-M   'P 1'
#
loop_
_entity.id
_entity.type
_entity.pdbx_description
1 polymer ?
#
loop_
_entity_poly.entity_id
_entity_poly.type
_entity_poly.pdbx_seq_one_letter_code
_entity_poly.pdbx_strand_id
1 'polypeptide(L)' 'MLFKYKGITKQGKSISGSLEASTIEEAKQKLKTQGIFYQDLQETKKLSMKEFGKREMPGPLLSSFAKELSSMQIK' A
#
# COMPACT_ATOMS: atom_id res chain seq x y z
N MET A 1 13.89 -9.40 -0.88
CA MET A 1 12.42 -9.36 -0.74
C MET A 1 12.02 -8.14 0.08
N LEU A 2 10.78 -7.65 -0.07
CA LEU A 2 10.26 -6.55 0.73
C LEU A 2 9.25 -7.12 1.72
N PHE A 3 9.39 -6.78 3.00
CA PHE A 3 8.48 -7.21 4.05
C PHE A 3 7.78 -6.00 4.65
N LYS A 4 6.46 -6.07 4.78
CA LYS A 4 5.67 -5.08 5.49
C LYS A 4 5.46 -5.53 6.92
N TYR A 5 5.59 -4.63 7.88
CA TYR A 5 5.43 -4.93 9.29
C TYR A 5 4.50 -3.92 9.98
N LYS A 6 3.82 -4.40 11.02
CA LYS A 6 3.13 -3.59 12.02
C LYS A 6 3.60 -4.02 13.40
N GLY A 7 3.87 -3.06 14.27
CA GLY A 7 4.42 -3.34 15.59
C GLY A 7 4.45 -2.12 16.49
N ILE A 8 5.20 -2.25 17.58
CA ILE A 8 5.36 -1.24 18.62
C ILE A 8 6.86 -1.09 18.90
N THR A 9 7.34 0.14 19.08
CA THR A 9 8.72 0.38 19.50
C THR A 9 8.88 0.11 21.00
N LYS A 10 10.12 -0.02 21.48
CA LYS A 10 10.41 -0.09 22.93
C LYS A 10 9.79 1.04 23.77
N GLN A 11 9.44 2.17 23.15
CA GLN A 11 8.81 3.32 23.79
C GLN A 11 7.27 3.22 23.83
N GLY A 12 6.68 2.10 23.39
CA GLY A 12 5.23 1.91 23.35
C GLY A 12 4.54 2.58 22.17
N LYS A 13 5.29 3.14 21.21
CA LYS A 13 4.71 3.82 20.04
C LYS A 13 4.42 2.81 18.94
N SER A 14 3.17 2.75 18.48
CA SER A 14 2.77 1.94 17.32
C SER A 14 3.42 2.46 16.05
N ILE A 15 4.01 1.56 15.28
CA ILE A 15 4.68 1.84 14.01
C ILE A 15 4.33 0.78 12.97
N SER A 16 4.20 1.23 11.74
CA SER A 16 4.04 0.36 10.57
C SER A 16 5.00 0.81 9.49
N GLY A 17 5.64 -0.14 8.83
CA GLY A 17 6.65 0.17 7.82
C GLY A 17 6.93 -1.01 6.91
N SER A 18 8.00 -0.87 6.14
CA SER A 18 8.51 -1.94 5.28
C SER A 18 10.03 -2.01 5.36
N LEU A 19 10.58 -3.21 5.22
CA LEU A 19 12.02 -3.46 5.28
C LEU A 19 12.44 -4.45 4.20
N GLU A 20 13.67 -4.32 3.71
CA GLU A 20 14.25 -5.26 2.76
C GLU A 20 15.08 -6.34 3.47
N ALA A 21 14.82 -7.59 3.13
CA ALA A 21 15.51 -8.76 3.66
C ALA A 21 15.47 -9.91 2.63
N SER A 22 16.38 -10.87 2.76
CA SER A 22 16.47 -12.04 1.87
C SER A 22 15.54 -13.15 2.33
N THR A 23 15.31 -13.27 3.64
CA THR A 23 14.40 -14.25 4.25
C THR A 23 13.56 -13.63 5.38
N ILE A 24 12.53 -14.35 5.82
CA ILE A 24 11.68 -13.91 6.93
C ILE A 24 12.43 -13.92 8.27
N GLU A 25 13.39 -14.83 8.47
CA GLU A 25 14.25 -14.86 9.66
C GLU A 25 15.14 -13.61 9.73
N GLU A 26 15.73 -13.21 8.60
CA GLU A 26 16.54 -12.00 8.51
C GLU A 26 15.69 -10.74 8.79
N ALA A 27 14.45 -10.71 8.29
CA ALA A 27 13.50 -9.63 8.58
C ALA A 27 13.17 -9.52 10.08
N LYS A 28 12.93 -10.66 10.76
CA LYS A 28 12.69 -10.70 12.21
C LYS A 28 13.90 -10.22 13.01
N GLN A 29 15.11 -10.63 12.60
CA GLN A 29 16.34 -10.16 13.26
C GLN A 29 16.51 -8.64 13.11
N LYS A 30 16.31 -8.09 11.91
CA LYS A 30 16.39 -6.63 11.68
C LYS A 30 15.40 -5.84 12.53
N LEU A 31 14.16 -6.32 12.66
CA LEU A 31 13.17 -5.66 13.53
C LEU A 31 13.58 -5.70 15.00
N LYS A 32 14.12 -6.84 15.45
CA LYS A 32 14.62 -7.00 16.83
C LYS A 32 15.80 -6.09 17.13
N THR A 33 16.77 -5.95 16.21
CA THR A 33 17.93 -5.05 16.39
C THR A 33 17.50 -3.58 16.42
N GLN A 34 16.48 -3.21 15.66
CA GLN A 34 15.86 -1.87 15.71
C GLN A 34 14.98 -1.64 16.95
N GLY A 35 14.77 -2.66 17.79
CA GLY A 35 13.93 -2.55 18.99
C GLY A 35 12.44 -2.40 18.65
N ILE A 36 12.01 -2.99 17.53
CA ILE A 36 10.61 -3.02 17.10
C ILE A 36 10.05 -4.41 17.42
N PHE A 37 9.01 -4.44 18.24
CA PHE A 37 8.23 -5.65 18.51
C PHE A 37 7.13 -5.72 17.47
N TYR A 38 7.27 -6.63 16.51
CA TYR A 38 6.28 -6.80 15.44
C TYR A 38 5.11 -7.67 15.91
N GLN A 39 3.90 -7.25 15.56
CA GLN A 39 2.67 -8.04 15.70
C GLN A 39 2.37 -8.78 14.39
N ASP A 40 2.64 -8.14 13.26
CA ASP A 40 2.39 -8.67 11.94
C ASP A 40 3.61 -8.40 11.03
N LEU A 41 4.02 -9.41 10.28
CA LEU A 41 5.17 -9.38 9.38
C LEU A 41 4.88 -10.27 8.18
N GLN A 42 4.69 -9.66 7.02
CA GLN A 42 4.36 -10.37 5.79
C GLN A 42 5.27 -9.94 4.64
N GLU A 43 5.64 -10.90 3.80
CA GLU A 43 6.27 -10.58 2.52
C GLU A 43 5.27 -9.84 1.64
N THR A 44 5.69 -8.71 1.07
CA THR A 44 4.86 -7.92 0.18
C THR A 44 5.58 -7.78 -1.17
N LYS A 45 4.86 -8.03 -2.26
CA LYS A 45 5.33 -7.61 -3.58
C LYS A 45 5.26 -6.09 -3.61
N LYS A 46 6.31 -5.43 -4.14
CA LYS A 46 6.33 -3.98 -4.36
C LYS A 46 5.00 -3.59 -4.99
N LEU A 47 4.15 -2.88 -4.24
CA LEU A 47 2.93 -2.29 -4.75
C LEU A 47 3.36 -1.45 -5.95
N SER A 48 3.07 -1.95 -7.13
CA SER A 48 3.47 -1.29 -8.35
C SER A 48 2.66 -0.01 -8.37
N MET A 49 3.28 1.16 -8.39
CA MET A 49 2.54 2.44 -8.51
C MET A 49 1.56 2.43 -9.71
N LYS A 50 1.81 1.55 -10.69
CA LYS A 50 0.90 1.18 -11.79
C LYS A 50 -0.49 0.71 -11.37
N GLU A 51 -0.69 0.12 -10.18
CA GLU A 51 -2.01 -0.31 -9.71
C GLU A 51 -2.86 0.85 -9.19
N PHE A 52 -2.22 1.92 -8.70
CA PHE A 52 -2.91 3.16 -8.32
C PHE A 52 -3.35 4.00 -9.52
N GLY A 53 -2.80 3.75 -10.71
CA GLY A 53 -3.17 4.42 -11.97
C GLY A 53 -4.36 3.81 -12.71
N LYS A 54 -4.87 2.63 -12.29
CA LYS A 54 -5.97 1.94 -13.01
C LYS A 54 -7.37 2.50 -12.71
N ARG A 55 -7.47 3.78 -12.33
CA ARG A 55 -8.75 4.50 -12.23
C ARG A 55 -9.03 5.31 -13.50
N GLU A 56 -8.51 4.89 -14.65
CA GLU A 56 -8.94 5.46 -15.92
C GLU A 56 -10.27 4.80 -16.30
N MET A 57 -11.32 5.61 -16.32
CA MET A 57 -12.59 5.20 -16.91
C MET A 57 -12.34 4.91 -18.40
N PRO A 58 -12.74 3.74 -18.93
CA PRO A 58 -12.51 3.45 -20.35
C PRO A 58 -13.16 4.54 -21.21
N GLY A 59 -12.46 5.00 -22.24
CA GLY A 59 -12.87 6.16 -23.06
C GLY A 59 -14.35 6.19 -23.49
N PRO A 60 -14.95 5.06 -23.89
CA PRO A 60 -16.38 5.00 -24.21
C PRO A 60 -17.29 5.34 -23.01
N LEU A 61 -16.95 4.87 -21.81
CA LEU A 61 -17.71 5.13 -20.59
C LEU A 61 -17.57 6.61 -20.16
N LEU A 62 -16.38 7.19 -20.33
CA LEU A 62 -16.14 8.62 -20.08
C LEU A 62 -16.95 9.51 -21.04
N SER A 63 -17.02 9.14 -22.32
CA SER A 63 -17.79 9.86 -23.34
C SER A 63 -19.29 9.84 -23.03
N SER A 64 -19.83 8.68 -22.68
CA SER A 64 -21.23 8.54 -22.27
C SER A 64 -21.55 9.38 -21.03
N PHE A 65 -20.68 9.32 -20.01
CA PHE A 65 -20.84 10.08 -18.77
C PHE A 65 -20.78 11.60 -19.00
N ALA A 66 -19.83 12.09 -19.81
CA ALA A 66 -19.72 13.50 -20.16
C ALA A 66 -20.96 14.01 -20.90
N LYS A 67 -21.52 13.19 -21.80
CA LYS A 67 -22.74 13.51 -22.55
C LYS A 67 -23.96 13.59 -21.65
N GLU A 68 -24.07 12.69 -20.68
CA GLU A 68 -25.16 12.65 -19.70
C GLU A 68 -25.12 13.84 -18.73
N LEU A 69 -23.93 14.23 -18.25
CA LEU A 69 -23.79 15.47 -17.46
C LEU A 69 -24.14 16.72 -18.27
N SER A 70 -23.71 16.76 -19.53
CA SER A 70 -23.97 17.91 -20.41
C SER A 70 -25.46 18.06 -20.72
N SER A 71 -26.20 16.95 -20.88
CA SER A 71 -27.64 17.00 -21.11
C SER A 71 -28.44 17.40 -19.86
N MET A 72 -27.88 17.24 -18.66
CA MET A 72 -28.50 17.66 -17.40
C MET A 72 -28.35 19.16 -17.10
N GLN A 73 -27.42 19.88 -17.75
CA GLN A 73 -27.24 21.33 -17.56
C GLN A 73 -28.15 22.21 -18.43
N ILE A 74 -29.00 21.60 -19.27
CA ILE A 74 -29.98 22.31 -20.09
C ILE A 74 -31.37 22.04 -19.51
N LYS A 75 -31.66 22.68 -18.38
CA LYS A 75 -33.01 22.82 -17.81
C LYS A 75 -33.11 24.15 -17.10
#